data_AF-A0ABD6NXW4-F1
#
_entry.id   AF-A0ABD6NXW4-F1
#
_cell.length_a   1.000
_cell.length_b   1.000
_cell.length_c   1.000
_cell.angle_alpha   90.00
_cell.angle_beta   90.00
_cell.angle_gamma   90.00
#
_symmetry.space_group_name_H-M   'P 1'
#
loop_
_entity.id
_entity.type
_entity.pdbx_description
1 polymer ?
#
loop_
_entity_poly.entity_id
_entity_poly.type
_entity_poly.pdbx_seq_one_letter_code
_entity_poly.pdbx_strand_id
1 'polypeptide(L)'
;MSYGEIEVLSRAHRLFSGSAGRPTLDAGAAQYDALLRRAADVNHGGPRGGYRLAAEHGRRVLLSAAGTDADATRVIATARRDRHEAGERTKSIVEQARADAGVTAMTPLAQREVMRRRIARLRAQRAHVLSAHLKARRHSAALRALRYRTAHHRRLALPGGRAGIAVRAALSRLGRPYVWGATGPNQFDCSGLVQWSYAKAGIHLGRTTYQQINDGIPVPRSQVRPGDLVFPHAGHVQMAIGNNLVVEAPYAGASVRISRLGSNIAIRRPL
;
A
#
# COMPACT_ATOMS: atom_id res chain seq x y z
N MET A 1 -29.84 7.95 40.38
CA MET A 1 -28.81 6.99 39.92
C MET A 1 -28.42 7.30 38.47
N SER A 2 -27.11 7.22 38.15
CA SER A 2 -26.41 7.88 37.03
C SER A 2 -26.29 7.03 35.74
N TYR A 3 -27.38 6.40 35.28
CA TYR A 3 -27.33 5.53 34.08
C TYR A 3 -26.87 6.28 32.80
N GLY A 4 -27.24 7.56 32.65
CA GLY A 4 -26.91 8.34 31.46
C GLY A 4 -25.44 8.78 31.31
N GLU A 5 -24.71 9.04 32.41
CA GLU A 5 -23.27 9.39 32.28
C GLU A 5 -22.46 8.17 31.87
N ILE A 6 -22.60 7.05 32.58
CA ILE A 6 -21.84 5.83 32.30
C ILE A 6 -22.10 5.37 30.86
N GLU A 7 -23.32 5.52 30.35
CA GLU A 7 -23.63 5.22 28.95
C GLU A 7 -22.89 6.13 27.96
N VAL A 8 -22.88 7.45 28.20
CA VAL A 8 -22.16 8.42 27.36
C VAL A 8 -20.65 8.18 27.37
N LEU A 9 -20.07 7.89 28.55
CA LEU A 9 -18.64 7.55 28.68
C LEU A 9 -18.33 6.23 27.95
N SER A 10 -19.16 5.20 28.13
CA SER A 10 -19.00 3.90 27.48
C SER A 10 -19.13 3.99 25.95
N ARG A 11 -20.04 4.82 25.45
CA ARG A 11 -20.21 5.07 24.01
C ARG A 11 -18.97 5.70 23.40
N ALA A 12 -18.33 6.64 24.10
CA ALA A 12 -17.08 7.23 23.65
C ALA A 12 -15.92 6.22 23.65
N HIS A 13 -15.84 5.36 24.66
CA HIS A 13 -14.82 4.30 24.71
C HIS A 13 -14.91 3.34 23.52
N ARG A 14 -16.14 2.94 23.12
CA ARG A 14 -16.37 2.08 21.94
C ARG A 14 -15.83 2.62 20.62
N LEU A 15 -15.67 3.95 20.49
CA LEU A 15 -15.07 4.56 19.29
C LEU A 15 -13.58 4.18 19.12
N PHE A 16 -12.90 3.85 20.21
CA PHE A 16 -11.47 3.56 20.23
C PHE A 16 -11.17 2.06 20.27
N SER A 17 -12.07 1.24 20.82
CA SER A 17 -11.87 -0.21 21.03
C SER A 17 -12.19 -1.11 19.82
N GLY A 18 -12.82 -0.60 18.76
CA GLY A 18 -13.13 -1.40 17.56
C GLY A 18 -11.91 -1.90 16.79
N SER A 19 -11.95 -3.14 16.30
CA SER A 19 -10.89 -3.81 15.52
C SER A 19 -10.84 -3.34 14.06
N ALA A 20 -10.00 -2.36 13.74
CA ALA A 20 -9.61 -2.11 12.36
C ALA A 20 -8.42 -3.03 12.01
N GLY A 21 -8.59 -3.87 10.98
CA GLY A 21 -7.61 -4.87 10.53
C GLY A 21 -6.19 -4.29 10.38
N ARG A 22 -5.19 -5.15 10.59
CA ARG A 22 -3.76 -4.81 10.57
C ARG A 22 -3.20 -4.87 9.15
N PRO A 23 -3.01 -3.75 8.42
CA PRO A 23 -2.07 -3.74 7.32
C PRO A 23 -0.67 -3.65 7.91
N THR A 24 0.17 -4.63 7.61
CA THR A 24 1.62 -4.55 7.74
C THR A 24 2.16 -4.20 6.36
N LEU A 25 2.82 -3.05 6.24
CA LEU A 25 3.56 -2.68 5.03
C LEU A 25 5.02 -3.01 5.30
N ASP A 26 5.61 -3.83 4.44
CA ASP A 26 7.03 -4.19 4.51
C ASP A 26 7.87 -3.00 4.00
N ALA A 27 8.58 -2.35 4.93
CA ALA A 27 9.35 -1.12 4.69
C ALA A 27 10.87 -1.38 4.53
N GLY A 28 11.29 -2.64 4.38
CA GLY A 28 12.70 -3.02 4.33
C GLY A 28 13.40 -2.64 3.02
N ALA A 29 13.95 -1.42 2.94
CA ALA A 29 14.74 -0.96 1.78
C ALA A 29 16.22 -1.41 1.81
N ALA A 30 16.73 -1.86 2.96
CA ALA A 30 18.14 -2.21 3.18
C ALA A 30 18.65 -3.32 2.23
N GLN A 31 17.79 -4.27 1.87
CA GLN A 31 18.10 -5.34 0.93
C GLN A 31 18.41 -4.84 -0.49
N TYR A 32 17.86 -3.68 -0.89
CA TYR A 32 18.10 -3.11 -2.22
C TYR A 32 19.40 -2.31 -2.28
N ASP A 33 19.87 -1.79 -1.14
CA ASP A 33 21.03 -0.91 -1.08
C ASP A 33 22.34 -1.67 -1.40
N ALA A 34 22.47 -2.91 -0.92
CA ALA A 34 23.59 -3.80 -1.26
C ALA A 34 23.56 -4.28 -2.73
N LEU A 35 22.38 -4.55 -3.29
CA LEU A 35 22.19 -4.95 -4.68
C LEU A 35 22.51 -3.80 -5.65
N LEU A 36 22.14 -2.56 -5.29
CA LEU A 36 22.37 -1.37 -6.11
C LEU A 36 23.83 -0.91 -6.07
N ARG A 37 24.54 -1.05 -4.92
CA ARG A 37 26.01 -0.86 -4.85
C ARG A 37 26.73 -1.82 -5.78
N ARG A 38 26.39 -3.11 -5.69
CA ARG A 38 27.00 -4.16 -6.51
C ARG A 38 26.75 -3.95 -8.01
N ALA A 39 25.62 -3.36 -8.41
CA ALA A 39 25.32 -3.04 -9.81
C ALA A 39 26.08 -1.82 -10.35
N ALA A 40 26.56 -0.91 -9.49
CA ALA A 40 27.35 0.25 -9.87
C ALA A 40 28.83 -0.08 -10.13
N ASP A 41 29.37 -1.09 -9.42
CA ASP A 41 30.79 -1.49 -9.52
C ASP A 41 31.12 -2.36 -10.74
N VAL A 42 30.13 -2.93 -11.44
CA VAL A 42 30.36 -3.89 -12.55
C VAL A 42 30.73 -3.25 -13.89
N ASN A 43 31.06 -1.95 -13.96
CA ASN A 43 31.12 -1.21 -15.23
C ASN A 43 32.37 -0.33 -15.43
N HIS A 44 33.55 -0.89 -15.17
CA HIS A 44 34.80 -0.37 -15.72
C HIS A 44 35.04 -0.94 -17.12
N GLY A 45 34.40 -0.36 -18.14
CA GLY A 45 34.76 -0.64 -19.54
C GLY A 45 33.64 -0.44 -20.56
N GLY A 46 33.62 0.72 -21.22
CA GLY A 46 32.95 0.90 -22.52
C GLY A 46 31.62 1.69 -22.54
N PRO A 47 31.19 2.13 -23.73
CA PRO A 47 30.55 3.42 -23.98
C PRO A 47 29.05 3.44 -23.59
N ARG A 48 28.73 3.79 -22.34
CA ARG A 48 27.34 3.76 -21.83
C ARG A 48 27.01 4.90 -20.85
N GLY A 49 27.01 6.15 -21.33
CA GLY A 49 26.54 7.30 -20.53
C GLY A 49 25.05 7.24 -20.16
N GLY A 50 24.19 6.70 -21.03
CA GLY A 50 22.74 6.60 -20.79
C GLY A 50 22.34 5.56 -19.73
N TYR A 51 23.13 4.51 -19.55
CA TYR A 51 22.82 3.43 -18.61
C TYR A 51 23.08 3.84 -17.16
N ARG A 52 24.16 4.59 -16.92
CA ARG A 52 24.48 5.17 -15.60
C ARG A 52 23.41 6.17 -15.16
N LEU A 53 22.96 7.05 -16.06
CA LEU A 53 21.89 8.01 -15.78
C LEU A 53 20.54 7.32 -15.48
N ALA A 54 20.22 6.25 -16.21
CA ALA A 54 19.01 5.45 -15.95
C ALA A 54 19.07 4.71 -14.60
N ALA A 55 20.24 4.17 -14.23
CA ALA A 55 20.46 3.50 -12.95
C ALA A 55 20.42 4.49 -11.76
N GLU A 56 21.06 5.65 -11.89
CA GLU A 56 21.01 6.73 -10.88
C GLU A 56 19.60 7.31 -10.73
N HIS A 57 18.84 7.42 -11.83
CA HIS A 57 17.42 7.80 -11.80
C HIS A 57 16.56 6.73 -11.10
N GLY A 58 16.73 5.45 -11.44
CA GLY A 58 16.06 4.33 -10.78
C GLY A 58 16.36 4.27 -9.27
N ARG A 59 17.61 4.52 -8.88
CA ARG A 59 18.04 4.62 -7.48
C ARG A 59 17.33 5.75 -6.75
N ARG A 60 17.25 6.94 -7.34
CA ARG A 60 16.53 8.09 -6.74
C ARG A 60 15.04 7.81 -6.56
N VAL A 61 14.40 7.16 -7.54
CA VAL A 61 12.98 6.78 -7.45
C VAL A 61 12.75 5.74 -6.35
N LEU A 62 13.59 4.71 -6.25
CA LEU A 62 13.48 3.68 -5.21
C LEU A 62 13.74 4.24 -3.81
N LEU A 63 14.76 5.09 -3.65
CA LEU A 63 15.04 5.77 -2.37
C LEU A 63 13.90 6.72 -1.97
N SER A 64 13.31 7.43 -2.93
CA SER A 64 12.15 8.30 -2.70
C SER A 64 10.89 7.50 -2.31
N ALA A 65 10.65 6.35 -2.97
CA ALA A 65 9.57 5.44 -2.62
C ALA A 65 9.77 4.83 -1.22
N ALA A 66 10.98 4.35 -0.92
CA ALA A 66 11.33 3.85 0.41
C ALA A 66 11.19 4.92 1.50
N GLY A 67 11.58 6.17 1.22
CA GLY A 67 11.36 7.30 2.11
C GLY A 67 9.87 7.57 2.35
N THR A 68 9.05 7.45 1.31
CA THR A 68 7.59 7.60 1.39
C THR A 68 6.93 6.46 2.18
N ASP A 69 7.38 5.23 1.99
CA ASP A 69 6.89 4.06 2.74
C ASP A 69 7.30 4.13 4.22
N ALA A 70 8.52 4.62 4.51
CA ALA A 70 8.97 4.89 5.87
C ALA A 70 8.13 6.00 6.52
N ASP A 71 7.83 7.08 5.80
CA ASP A 71 6.92 8.14 6.25
C ASP A 71 5.52 7.59 6.55
N ALA A 72 4.95 6.80 5.62
CA ALA A 72 3.63 6.19 5.80
C ALA A 72 3.60 5.25 7.01
N THR A 73 4.66 4.45 7.19
CA THR A 73 4.82 3.57 8.36
C THR A 73 4.87 4.36 9.65
N ARG A 74 5.63 5.48 9.70
CA ARG A 74 5.66 6.38 10.87
C ARG A 74 4.31 6.99 11.18
N VAL A 75 3.56 7.44 10.16
CA VAL A 75 2.22 8.00 10.35
C VAL A 75 1.25 6.94 10.89
N ILE A 76 1.25 5.73 10.32
CA ILE A 76 0.41 4.62 10.78
C ILE A 76 0.77 4.20 12.20
N ALA A 77 2.06 4.08 12.52
CA ALA A 77 2.53 3.71 13.85
C ALA A 77 2.11 4.75 14.90
N THR A 78 2.27 6.04 14.59
CA THR A 78 1.83 7.13 15.47
C THR A 78 0.31 7.13 15.64
N ALA A 79 -0.46 6.95 14.57
CA ALA A 79 -1.92 6.89 14.64
C ALA A 79 -2.42 5.71 15.49
N ARG A 80 -1.71 4.57 15.46
CA ARG A 80 -1.99 3.41 16.31
C ARG A 80 -1.73 3.70 17.78
N ARG A 81 -0.58 4.31 18.12
CA ARG A 81 -0.29 4.73 19.50
C ARG A 81 -1.31 5.72 20.03
N ASP A 82 -1.62 6.77 19.26
CA ASP A 82 -2.64 7.76 19.62
C ASP A 82 -4.02 7.11 19.88
N ARG A 83 -4.41 6.13 19.05
CA ARG A 83 -5.67 5.39 19.24
C ARG A 83 -5.65 4.54 20.50
N HIS A 84 -4.55 3.84 20.76
CA HIS A 84 -4.39 3.01 21.95
C HIS A 84 -4.43 3.85 23.22
N GLU A 85 -3.65 4.94 23.27
CA GLU A 85 -3.66 5.89 24.38
C GLU A 85 -5.05 6.47 24.62
N ALA A 86 -5.79 6.82 23.56
CA ALA A 86 -7.16 7.30 23.69
C ALA A 86 -8.13 6.23 24.23
N GLY A 87 -7.93 4.98 23.83
CA GLY A 87 -8.66 3.82 24.36
C GLY A 87 -8.43 3.64 25.87
N GLU A 88 -7.18 3.63 26.32
CA GLU A 88 -6.82 3.47 27.74
C GLU A 88 -7.35 4.63 28.58
N ARG A 89 -7.24 5.87 28.08
CA ARG A 89 -7.72 7.06 28.80
C ARG A 89 -9.24 7.06 28.97
N THR A 90 -9.98 6.69 27.92
CA THR A 90 -11.45 6.58 28.01
C THR A 90 -11.90 5.41 28.88
N LYS A 91 -11.17 4.29 28.87
CA LYS A 91 -11.40 3.16 29.78
C LYS A 91 -11.27 3.59 31.25
N SER A 92 -10.16 4.26 31.59
CA SER A 92 -9.92 4.76 32.95
C SER A 92 -11.01 5.74 33.42
N ILE A 93 -11.48 6.64 32.54
CA ILE A 93 -12.58 7.56 32.86
C ILE A 93 -13.89 6.81 33.16
N VAL A 94 -14.20 5.77 32.37
CA VAL A 94 -15.39 4.93 32.60
C VAL A 94 -15.28 4.18 33.94
N GLU A 95 -14.11 3.63 34.26
CA GLU A 95 -13.87 2.94 35.53
C GLU A 95 -14.00 3.88 36.73
N GLN A 96 -13.42 5.08 36.66
CA GLN A 96 -13.59 6.12 37.69
C GLN A 96 -15.06 6.52 37.88
N ALA A 97 -15.82 6.66 36.79
CA ALA A 97 -17.25 6.99 36.86
C ALA A 97 -18.08 5.87 37.49
N ARG A 98 -17.73 4.60 37.24
CA ARG A 98 -18.38 3.44 37.88
C ARG A 98 -18.06 3.37 39.37
N ALA A 99 -16.81 3.63 39.76
CA ALA A 99 -16.40 3.65 41.16
C ALA A 99 -17.14 4.75 41.94
N ASP A 100 -17.21 5.97 41.40
CA ASP A 100 -17.92 7.09 42.04
C ASP A 100 -19.44 6.87 42.11
N ALA A 101 -20.03 6.15 41.15
CA ALA A 101 -21.46 5.85 41.16
C ALA A 101 -21.88 4.93 42.33
N GLY A 102 -20.94 4.21 42.93
CA GLY A 102 -21.16 3.39 44.13
C GLY A 102 -21.16 4.17 45.45
N VAL A 103 -20.74 5.44 45.44
CA VAL A 103 -20.66 6.27 46.66
C VAL A 103 -21.95 7.10 46.81
N THR A 104 -22.71 6.85 47.87
CA THR A 104 -23.95 7.59 48.14
C THR A 104 -23.66 8.89 48.90
N ALA A 105 -23.86 10.04 48.26
CA ALA A 105 -23.70 11.35 48.87
C ALA A 105 -24.94 11.73 49.72
N MET A 106 -24.80 11.67 51.05
CA MET A 106 -25.91 11.91 52.00
C MET A 106 -26.09 13.39 52.40
N THR A 107 -25.11 14.27 52.12
CA THR A 107 -25.19 15.70 52.46
C THR A 107 -25.31 16.59 51.22
N PRO A 108 -25.95 17.77 51.31
CA PRO A 108 -26.05 18.71 50.19
C PRO A 108 -24.69 19.16 49.63
N LEU A 109 -23.68 19.30 50.51
CA LEU A 109 -22.30 19.61 50.10
C LEU A 109 -21.66 18.45 49.33
N ALA A 110 -21.84 17.21 49.78
CA ALA A 110 -21.35 16.03 49.08
C ALA A 110 -22.01 15.86 47.70
N GLN A 111 -23.30 16.17 47.58
CA GLN A 111 -24.02 16.14 46.30
C GLN A 111 -23.49 17.18 45.30
N ARG A 112 -23.20 18.42 45.77
CA ARG A 112 -22.59 19.46 44.94
C ARG A 112 -21.20 19.06 44.44
N GLU A 113 -20.40 18.44 45.30
CA GLU A 113 -19.05 17.99 44.94
C GLU A 113 -19.07 16.84 43.92
N VAL A 114 -19.97 15.86 44.09
CA VAL A 114 -20.20 14.79 43.09
C VAL A 114 -20.60 15.37 41.73
N MET A 115 -21.52 16.35 41.72
CA MET A 115 -21.92 17.02 40.48
C MET A 115 -20.77 17.78 39.83
N ARG A 116 -19.93 18.48 40.62
CA ARG A 116 -18.76 19.21 40.13
C ARG A 116 -17.74 18.26 39.47
N ARG A 117 -17.44 17.13 40.10
CA ARG A 117 -16.53 16.09 39.56
C ARG A 117 -17.08 15.47 38.27
N ARG A 118 -18.38 15.17 38.23
CA ARG A 118 -19.07 14.68 37.02
C ARG A 118 -18.95 15.64 35.84
N ILE A 119 -19.24 16.92 36.06
CA ILE A 119 -19.10 17.96 35.02
C ILE A 119 -17.65 18.07 34.55
N ALA A 120 -16.68 18.05 35.47
CA ALA A 120 -15.26 18.09 35.13
C ALA A 120 -14.83 16.90 34.26
N ARG A 121 -15.27 15.67 34.60
CA ARG A 121 -15.01 14.46 33.79
C ARG A 121 -15.60 14.54 32.41
N LEU A 122 -16.87 14.93 32.28
CA LEU A 122 -17.54 15.03 30.98
C LEU A 122 -16.86 16.07 30.08
N ARG A 123 -16.43 17.20 30.64
CA ARG A 123 -15.63 18.21 29.92
C ARG A 123 -14.27 17.66 29.48
N ALA A 124 -13.57 16.97 30.38
CA ALA A 124 -12.28 16.34 30.06
C ALA A 124 -12.42 15.27 28.97
N GLN A 125 -13.45 14.42 29.04
CA GLN A 125 -13.71 13.42 28.01
C GLN A 125 -14.05 14.07 26.66
N ARG A 126 -14.91 15.10 26.64
CA ARG A 126 -15.24 15.81 25.41
C ARG A 126 -14.00 16.43 24.77
N ALA A 127 -13.16 17.11 25.56
CA ALA A 127 -11.91 17.68 25.08
C ALA A 127 -10.97 16.60 24.53
N HIS A 128 -10.89 15.45 25.21
CA HIS A 128 -10.07 14.33 24.76
C HIS A 128 -10.56 13.74 23.44
N VAL A 129 -11.86 13.47 23.29
CA VAL A 129 -12.46 12.96 22.03
C VAL A 129 -12.22 13.92 20.88
N LEU A 130 -12.40 15.24 21.10
CA LEU A 130 -12.11 16.26 20.08
C LEU A 130 -10.63 16.26 19.69
N SER A 131 -9.72 16.18 20.67
CA SER A 131 -8.28 16.11 20.41
C SER A 131 -7.90 14.86 19.59
N ALA A 132 -8.48 13.70 19.92
CA ALA A 132 -8.25 12.46 19.19
C ALA A 132 -8.80 12.55 17.75
N HIS A 133 -9.95 13.19 17.55
CA HIS A 133 -10.52 13.42 16.23
C HIS A 133 -9.63 14.33 15.36
N LEU A 134 -9.09 15.41 15.94
CA LEU A 134 -8.16 16.30 15.24
C LEU A 134 -6.86 15.58 14.85
N LYS A 135 -6.29 14.76 15.77
CA LYS A 135 -5.13 13.90 15.48
C LYS A 135 -5.43 12.93 14.34
N ALA A 136 -6.57 12.24 14.37
CA ALA A 136 -6.98 11.32 13.30
C ALA A 136 -7.14 12.03 11.94
N ARG A 137 -7.70 13.24 11.91
CA ARG A 137 -7.78 14.07 10.69
C ARG A 137 -6.41 14.44 10.15
N ARG A 138 -5.45 14.80 11.01
CA ARG A 138 -4.06 15.10 10.64
C ARG A 138 -3.37 13.88 10.04
N HIS A 139 -3.49 12.71 10.68
CA HIS A 139 -2.95 11.45 10.15
C HIS A 139 -3.54 11.11 8.77
N SER A 140 -4.85 11.28 8.62
CA SER A 140 -5.55 11.06 7.34
C SER A 140 -5.13 12.04 6.24
N ALA A 141 -4.81 13.29 6.60
CA ALA A 141 -4.29 14.29 5.66
C ALA A 141 -2.83 13.98 5.26
N ALA A 142 -1.99 13.60 6.22
CA ALA A 142 -0.61 13.19 5.97
C ALA A 142 -0.54 11.97 5.03
N LEU A 143 -1.39 10.96 5.24
CA LEU A 143 -1.50 9.81 4.34
C LEU A 143 -1.99 10.22 2.94
N ARG A 144 -2.94 11.16 2.82
CA ARG A 144 -3.37 11.70 1.51
C ARG A 144 -2.23 12.43 0.79
N ALA A 145 -1.44 13.24 1.50
CA ALA A 145 -0.29 13.93 0.94
C ALA A 145 0.81 12.95 0.48
N LEU A 146 1.03 11.86 1.22
CA LEU A 146 1.93 10.76 0.81
C LEU A 146 1.41 10.03 -0.44
N ARG A 147 0.10 9.79 -0.53
CA ARG A 147 -0.55 9.22 -1.74
C ARG A 147 -0.43 10.14 -2.95
N TYR A 148 -0.54 11.45 -2.75
CA TYR A 148 -0.33 12.44 -3.79
C TYR A 148 1.14 12.45 -4.26
N ARG A 149 2.10 12.48 -3.34
CA ARG A 149 3.54 12.39 -3.67
C ARG A 149 3.89 11.12 -4.45
N THR A 150 3.37 9.96 -4.02
CA THR A 150 3.58 8.68 -4.74
C THR A 150 2.92 8.64 -6.12
N ALA A 151 1.78 9.31 -6.30
CA ALA A 151 1.15 9.44 -7.62
C ALA A 151 1.97 10.34 -8.56
N HIS A 152 2.58 11.41 -8.04
CA HIS A 152 3.39 12.36 -8.82
C HIS A 152 4.82 11.90 -9.10
N HIS A 153 5.44 11.06 -8.25
CA HIS A 153 6.77 10.48 -8.48
C HIS A 153 6.78 9.27 -9.43
N ARG A 154 5.62 8.83 -9.92
CA ARG A 154 5.42 7.58 -10.66
C ARG A 154 5.66 7.66 -12.17
N ARG A 155 6.43 8.63 -12.66
CA ARG A 155 6.99 8.54 -14.03
C ARG A 155 8.20 7.58 -13.97
N LEU A 156 7.92 6.27 -13.91
CA LEU A 156 8.91 5.26 -14.30
C LEU A 156 9.46 5.67 -15.67
N ALA A 157 10.78 5.59 -15.87
CA ALA A 157 11.41 5.66 -17.19
C ALA A 157 11.06 4.38 -17.97
N LEU A 158 9.78 4.24 -18.30
CA LEU A 158 9.27 3.22 -19.19
C LEU A 158 9.70 3.60 -20.61
N PRO A 159 10.06 2.62 -21.45
CA PRO A 159 10.37 2.89 -22.84
C PRO A 159 9.25 3.73 -23.48
N GLY A 160 9.61 4.71 -24.31
CA GLY A 160 8.64 5.36 -25.19
C GLY A 160 7.95 4.34 -26.10
N GLY A 161 6.85 4.73 -26.74
CA GLY A 161 6.13 3.84 -27.67
C GLY A 161 5.25 2.78 -26.98
N ARG A 162 4.93 1.72 -27.72
CA ARG A 162 3.86 0.76 -27.41
C ARG A 162 4.12 -0.03 -26.11
N ALA A 163 5.34 -0.52 -25.91
CA ALA A 163 5.72 -1.26 -24.71
C ALA A 163 5.52 -0.43 -23.42
N GLY A 164 5.89 0.86 -23.43
CA GLY A 164 5.67 1.73 -22.28
C GLY A 164 4.19 1.99 -21.97
N ILE A 165 3.34 2.09 -23.00
CA ILE A 165 1.89 2.22 -22.83
C ILE A 165 1.33 0.97 -22.15
N ALA A 166 1.72 -0.22 -22.63
CA ALA A 166 1.32 -1.48 -22.03
C ALA A 166 1.75 -1.60 -20.57
N VAL A 167 3.01 -1.30 -20.25
CA VAL A 167 3.50 -1.35 -18.87
C VAL A 167 2.76 -0.36 -17.96
N ARG A 168 2.51 0.89 -18.42
CA ARG A 168 1.69 1.85 -17.65
C ARG A 168 0.27 1.33 -17.42
N ALA A 169 -0.32 0.71 -18.44
CA ALA A 169 -1.66 0.13 -18.35
C ALA A 169 -1.71 -0.97 -17.28
N ALA A 170 -0.81 -1.95 -17.30
CA ALA A 170 -0.79 -2.99 -16.27
C ALA A 170 -0.54 -2.45 -14.86
N LEU A 171 0.42 -1.52 -14.71
CA LEU A 171 0.71 -0.91 -13.42
C LEU A 171 -0.47 -0.10 -12.86
N SER A 172 -1.34 0.45 -13.72
CA SER A 172 -2.59 1.11 -13.30
C SER A 172 -3.61 0.15 -12.66
N ARG A 173 -3.41 -1.16 -12.78
CA ARG A 173 -4.32 -2.21 -12.31
C ARG A 173 -3.82 -2.97 -11.09
N LEU A 174 -2.71 -2.54 -10.49
CA LEU A 174 -2.25 -3.08 -9.21
C LEU A 174 -3.37 -3.08 -8.16
N GLY A 175 -3.52 -4.20 -7.46
CA GLY A 175 -4.57 -4.41 -6.47
C GLY A 175 -5.96 -4.73 -7.04
N ARG A 176 -6.11 -4.96 -8.36
CA ARG A 176 -7.34 -5.52 -8.93
C ARG A 176 -7.39 -7.05 -8.70
N PRO A 177 -8.55 -7.62 -8.37
CA PRO A 177 -8.67 -9.03 -8.05
C PRO A 177 -8.38 -9.92 -9.28
N TYR A 178 -7.83 -11.11 -9.00
CA TYR A 178 -7.74 -12.17 -9.98
C TYR A 178 -9.11 -12.85 -10.15
N VAL A 179 -9.55 -13.03 -11.39
CA VAL A 179 -10.72 -13.84 -11.74
C VAL A 179 -10.39 -14.65 -12.99
N TRP A 180 -10.54 -15.97 -12.93
CA TRP A 180 -10.29 -16.85 -14.07
C TRP A 180 -11.13 -16.43 -15.28
N GLY A 181 -10.52 -16.26 -16.44
CA GLY A 181 -11.20 -15.84 -17.66
C GLY A 181 -11.42 -14.32 -17.78
N ALA A 182 -11.07 -13.51 -16.78
CA ALA A 182 -11.32 -12.07 -16.84
C ALA A 182 -10.26 -11.29 -17.64
N THR A 183 -10.72 -10.31 -18.42
CA THR A 183 -9.92 -9.49 -19.36
C THR A 183 -9.96 -7.99 -19.05
N GLY A 184 -10.36 -7.61 -17.84
CA GLY A 184 -10.38 -6.21 -17.39
C GLY A 184 -11.70 -5.46 -17.61
N PRO A 185 -11.71 -4.14 -17.29
CA PRO A 185 -10.63 -3.36 -16.69
C PRO A 185 -10.57 -3.48 -15.16
N ASN A 186 -11.51 -4.16 -14.52
CA ASN A 186 -11.67 -4.19 -13.05
C ASN A 186 -11.18 -5.50 -12.40
N GLN A 187 -10.99 -6.55 -13.19
CA GLN A 187 -10.62 -7.89 -12.74
C GLN A 187 -9.94 -8.62 -13.89
N PHE A 188 -8.96 -9.46 -13.59
CA PHE A 188 -8.06 -10.04 -14.60
C PHE A 188 -7.66 -11.46 -14.26
N ASP A 189 -7.41 -12.30 -15.26
CA ASP A 189 -6.45 -13.39 -15.12
C ASP A 189 -5.07 -12.98 -15.68
N CYS A 190 -4.09 -13.89 -15.64
CA CYS A 190 -2.71 -13.59 -16.03
C CYS A 190 -2.60 -13.08 -17.47
N SER A 191 -3.14 -13.85 -18.42
CA SER A 191 -3.11 -13.54 -19.85
C SER A 191 -4.04 -12.39 -20.23
N GLY A 192 -5.17 -12.23 -19.52
CA GLY A 192 -6.10 -11.13 -19.67
C GLY A 192 -5.52 -9.79 -19.22
N LEU A 193 -4.70 -9.76 -18.16
CA LEU A 193 -3.98 -8.55 -17.75
C LEU A 193 -3.01 -8.09 -18.84
N VAL A 194 -2.23 -9.02 -19.38
CA VAL A 194 -1.23 -8.75 -20.43
C VAL A 194 -1.90 -8.31 -21.72
N GLN A 195 -2.92 -9.06 -22.17
CA GLN A 195 -3.70 -8.76 -23.37
C GLN A 195 -4.35 -7.37 -23.28
N TRP A 196 -5.05 -7.08 -22.18
CA TRP A 196 -5.69 -5.78 -22.00
C TRP A 196 -4.69 -4.63 -22.00
N SER A 197 -3.51 -4.84 -21.40
CA SER A 197 -2.46 -3.83 -21.34
C SER A 197 -1.90 -3.50 -22.72
N TYR A 198 -1.60 -4.51 -23.53
CA TYR A 198 -1.12 -4.33 -24.89
C TYR A 198 -2.19 -3.80 -25.85
N ALA A 199 -3.47 -4.12 -25.62
CA ALA A 199 -4.58 -3.52 -26.36
C ALA A 199 -4.62 -1.99 -26.16
N LYS A 200 -4.24 -1.45 -24.98
CA LYS A 200 -4.08 0.00 -24.79
C LYS A 200 -2.94 0.62 -25.59
N ALA A 201 -1.98 -0.20 -26.01
CA ALA A 201 -0.90 0.16 -26.91
C ALA A 201 -1.22 -0.16 -28.39
N GLY A 202 -2.45 -0.57 -28.68
CA GLY A 202 -2.91 -0.96 -30.02
C GLY A 202 -2.30 -2.26 -30.54
N ILE A 203 -1.74 -3.12 -29.69
CA ILE A 203 -1.21 -4.45 -30.07
C ILE A 203 -2.21 -5.50 -29.63
N HIS A 204 -2.59 -6.38 -30.55
CA HIS A 204 -3.44 -7.52 -30.26
C HIS A 204 -2.57 -8.70 -29.86
N LEU A 205 -2.91 -9.31 -28.73
CA LEU A 205 -2.29 -10.55 -28.25
C LEU A 205 -3.35 -11.64 -28.16
N GLY A 206 -2.91 -12.88 -28.29
CA GLY A 206 -3.73 -14.06 -28.04
C GLY A 206 -4.37 -14.01 -26.65
N ARG A 207 -5.54 -14.64 -26.48
CA ARG A 207 -6.27 -14.60 -25.22
C ARG A 207 -5.59 -15.44 -24.14
N THR A 208 -5.00 -16.55 -24.51
CA THR A 208 -4.45 -17.55 -23.58
C THR A 208 -2.93 -17.50 -23.53
N THR A 209 -2.33 -18.00 -22.45
CA THR A 209 -0.86 -18.13 -22.35
C THR A 209 -0.28 -19.00 -23.46
N TYR A 210 -1.00 -20.04 -23.89
CA TYR A 210 -0.63 -20.92 -25.01
C TYR A 210 -0.60 -20.22 -26.36
N GLN A 211 -1.42 -19.18 -26.56
CA GLN A 211 -1.33 -18.33 -27.74
C GLN A 211 -0.22 -17.30 -27.58
N GLN A 212 -0.18 -16.61 -26.43
CA GLN A 212 0.76 -15.53 -26.16
C GLN A 212 2.23 -15.95 -26.19
N ILE A 213 2.53 -17.21 -25.89
CA ILE A 213 3.90 -17.73 -26.00
C ILE A 213 4.42 -17.76 -27.45
N ASN A 214 3.55 -17.54 -28.44
CA ASN A 214 3.91 -17.41 -29.85
C ASN A 214 3.79 -15.98 -30.38
N ASP A 215 3.35 -15.02 -29.55
CA ASP A 215 3.21 -13.63 -29.95
C ASP A 215 4.57 -12.91 -29.88
N GLY A 216 5.05 -12.44 -31.03
CA GLY A 216 6.30 -11.69 -31.15
C GLY A 216 7.56 -12.58 -31.21
N ILE A 217 8.71 -12.03 -30.83
CA ILE A 217 10.01 -12.69 -31.00
C ILE A 217 10.53 -13.29 -29.68
N PRO A 218 11.25 -14.43 -29.71
CA PRO A 218 11.93 -14.93 -28.53
C PRO A 218 13.03 -13.97 -28.08
N VAL A 219 13.16 -13.78 -26.77
CA VAL A 219 14.18 -12.91 -26.17
C VAL A 219 15.01 -13.70 -25.15
N PRO A 220 16.35 -13.68 -25.22
CA PRO A 220 17.17 -14.27 -24.18
C PRO A 220 17.05 -13.44 -22.90
N ARG A 221 17.13 -14.09 -21.72
CA ARG A 221 17.01 -13.42 -20.41
C ARG A 221 17.89 -12.19 -20.26
N SER A 222 19.12 -12.24 -20.79
CA SER A 222 20.08 -11.13 -20.75
C SER A 222 19.62 -9.87 -21.49
N GLN A 223 18.61 -9.98 -22.35
CA GLN A 223 18.06 -8.89 -23.16
C GLN A 223 16.63 -8.53 -22.79
N VAL A 224 16.13 -9.00 -21.63
CA VAL A 224 14.78 -8.67 -21.17
C VAL A 224 14.62 -7.16 -21.01
N ARG A 225 13.51 -6.62 -21.51
CA ARG A 225 13.16 -5.20 -21.45
C ARG A 225 11.74 -5.03 -20.89
N PRO A 226 11.41 -3.84 -20.34
CA PRO A 226 10.04 -3.54 -19.96
C PRO A 226 9.08 -3.72 -21.15
N GLY A 227 7.97 -4.43 -20.92
CA GLY A 227 7.00 -4.83 -21.93
C GLY A 227 7.10 -6.31 -22.30
N ASP A 228 8.29 -6.91 -22.27
CA ASP A 228 8.44 -8.32 -22.67
C ASP A 228 7.53 -9.24 -21.84
N LEU A 229 6.90 -10.18 -22.53
CA LEU A 229 6.08 -11.23 -21.91
C LEU A 229 6.99 -12.29 -21.32
N VAL A 230 6.75 -12.63 -20.07
CA VAL A 230 7.56 -13.58 -19.31
C VAL A 230 6.69 -14.76 -18.91
N PHE A 231 7.13 -15.96 -19.29
CA PHE A 231 6.45 -17.22 -19.02
C PHE A 231 7.32 -18.06 -18.09
N PRO A 232 7.03 -18.08 -16.77
CA PRO A 232 7.74 -18.96 -15.84
C PRO A 232 7.41 -20.44 -16.04
N HIS A 233 6.23 -20.74 -16.62
CA HIS A 233 5.79 -22.05 -17.07
C HIS A 233 4.62 -21.86 -18.05
N ALA A 234 4.17 -22.92 -18.74
CA ALA A 234 3.16 -22.83 -19.82
C ALA A 234 1.81 -22.22 -19.38
N GLY A 235 1.42 -22.44 -18.12
CA GLY A 235 0.13 -21.99 -17.57
C GLY A 235 0.09 -20.56 -17.03
N HIS A 236 1.19 -19.79 -17.10
CA HIS A 236 1.23 -18.43 -16.53
C HIS A 236 2.03 -17.45 -17.38
N VAL A 237 1.61 -16.19 -17.37
CA VAL A 237 2.28 -15.09 -18.06
C VAL A 237 2.34 -13.85 -17.18
N GLN A 238 3.45 -13.15 -17.28
CA GLN A 238 3.76 -11.93 -16.57
C GLN A 238 4.29 -10.91 -17.60
N MET A 239 4.31 -9.62 -17.24
CA MET A 239 4.94 -8.60 -18.08
C MET A 239 6.14 -7.99 -17.37
N ALA A 240 7.30 -7.98 -18.03
CA ALA A 240 8.51 -7.37 -17.51
C ALA A 240 8.34 -5.85 -17.33
N ILE A 241 8.84 -5.31 -16.23
CA ILE A 241 8.81 -3.87 -15.94
C ILE A 241 10.21 -3.28 -15.69
N GLY A 242 11.26 -4.06 -15.95
CA GLY A 242 12.66 -3.69 -15.73
C GLY A 242 13.19 -4.15 -14.37
N ASN A 243 14.50 -4.03 -14.16
CA ASN A 243 15.18 -4.35 -12.88
C ASN A 243 14.88 -5.76 -12.32
N ASN A 244 14.75 -6.77 -13.19
CA ASN A 244 14.34 -8.13 -12.80
C ASN A 244 12.99 -8.16 -12.05
N LEU A 245 12.07 -7.27 -12.40
CA LEU A 245 10.71 -7.24 -11.88
C LEU A 245 9.69 -7.47 -13.00
N VAL A 246 8.54 -8.00 -12.60
CA VAL A 246 7.38 -8.25 -13.46
C VAL A 246 6.11 -7.78 -12.78
N VAL A 247 5.08 -7.46 -13.56
CA VAL A 247 3.69 -7.30 -13.10
C VAL A 247 2.86 -8.51 -13.53
N GLU A 248 2.02 -9.01 -12.64
CA GLU A 248 1.23 -10.23 -12.86
C GLU A 248 -0.12 -10.22 -12.15
N ALA A 249 -1.07 -11.02 -12.65
CA ALA A 249 -2.25 -11.49 -11.93
C ALA A 249 -2.05 -12.99 -11.65
N PRO A 250 -1.67 -13.40 -10.43
CA PRO A 250 -0.99 -14.70 -10.26
C PRO A 250 -1.93 -15.91 -10.16
N TYR A 251 -3.01 -15.83 -9.38
CA TYR A 251 -3.93 -16.95 -9.14
C TYR A 251 -5.21 -16.49 -8.42
N ALA A 252 -6.23 -17.36 -8.36
CA ALA A 252 -7.50 -17.10 -7.69
C ALA A 252 -7.33 -16.69 -6.22
N GLY A 253 -8.01 -15.60 -5.81
CA GLY A 253 -7.88 -15.05 -4.46
C GLY A 253 -6.71 -14.07 -4.27
N ALA A 254 -5.79 -13.96 -5.22
CA ALA A 254 -4.78 -12.91 -5.25
C ALA A 254 -5.24 -11.66 -6.01
N SER A 255 -4.40 -10.64 -6.00
CA SER A 255 -4.59 -9.41 -6.77
C SER A 255 -3.37 -9.13 -7.65
N VAL A 256 -3.57 -8.30 -8.67
CA VAL A 256 -2.49 -7.82 -9.55
C VAL A 256 -1.39 -7.19 -8.70
N ARG A 257 -0.15 -7.66 -8.86
CA ARG A 257 1.00 -7.28 -8.03
C ARG A 257 2.30 -7.23 -8.83
N ILE A 258 3.35 -6.72 -8.20
CA ILE A 258 4.72 -6.78 -8.71
C ILE A 258 5.44 -7.94 -8.04
N SER A 259 6.15 -8.73 -8.84
CA SER A 259 6.92 -9.90 -8.39
C SER A 259 8.33 -9.86 -8.97
N ARG A 260 9.21 -10.72 -8.44
CA ARG A 260 10.55 -10.91 -8.99
C ARG A 260 10.50 -11.77 -10.26
N LEU A 261 11.35 -11.43 -11.22
CA LEU A 261 11.60 -12.23 -12.41
C LEU A 261 12.31 -13.53 -12.04
N GLY A 262 11.61 -14.67 -12.13
CA GLY A 262 12.15 -15.99 -11.84
C GLY A 262 13.34 -16.37 -12.73
N SER A 263 14.13 -17.37 -12.36
CA SER A 263 15.35 -17.78 -13.09
C SER A 263 15.07 -18.56 -14.38
N ASN A 264 14.16 -19.53 -14.32
CA ASN A 264 13.76 -20.37 -15.46
C ASN A 264 12.51 -19.75 -16.11
N ILE A 265 12.69 -19.12 -17.26
CA ILE A 265 11.63 -18.39 -17.96
C ILE A 265 11.80 -18.50 -19.47
N ALA A 266 10.68 -18.51 -20.21
CA ALA A 266 10.64 -18.15 -21.61
C ALA A 266 10.20 -16.69 -21.75
N ILE A 267 10.75 -15.96 -22.71
CA ILE A 267 10.45 -14.54 -22.89
C ILE A 267 10.07 -14.28 -24.35
N ARG A 268 8.99 -13.53 -24.56
CA ARG A 268 8.57 -13.04 -25.87
C ARG A 268 8.48 -11.53 -25.89
N ARG A 269 8.87 -10.90 -27.00
CA ARG A 269 8.71 -9.46 -27.22
C ARG A 269 7.68 -9.22 -28.32
N PRO A 270 6.49 -8.71 -27.97
CA PRO A 270 5.49 -8.26 -28.94
C PRO A 270 6.04 -7.14 -29.83
N LEU A 271 5.64 -7.15 -31.11
CA LEU A 271 6.04 -6.18 -32.14
C LEU A 271 4.90 -5.19 -32.45
#